data_AF-A0A485AW30-F1
#
_entry.id   AF-A0A485AW30-F1
#
_cell.length_a   1.000
_cell.length_b   1.000
_cell.length_c   1.000
_cell.angle_alpha   90.00
_cell.angle_beta   90.00
_cell.angle_gamma   90.00
#
_symmetry.space_group_name_H-M   'P 1'
#
loop_
_entity.id
_entity.type
_entity.pdbx_description
1 polymer ?
#
loop_
_entity_poly.entity_id
_entity_poly.type
_entity_poly.pdbx_seq_one_letter_code
_entity_poly.pdbx_strand_id
1 'polypeptide(L)'
;MIAAGVPFGPLFQRLKAGESVTLDDGRTIHGKDFIAPATPGKKIAIFGDTAPCESALEMARDVDVMVHEATLEAAMAEKANSRGHSSTEQTAQLARAANAKRLIVTHVSSRYDAEGCRRLLAECRNHFPACELAEDFCHLHAGITFCPLVPITLLSRLRFTTLRAPWITSRKRSTTGQT
;
A
#
# COMPACT_ATOMS: atom_id res chain seq x y z
N MET A 1 -33.54 -2.02 0.64
CA MET A 1 -34.24 -0.83 1.16
C MET A 1 -35.39 -0.39 0.24
N ILE A 2 -35.14 -0.03 -1.03
CA ILE A 2 -36.22 0.37 -1.98
C ILE A 2 -37.23 -0.78 -2.19
N ALA A 3 -36.74 -1.99 -2.46
CA ALA A 3 -37.60 -3.17 -2.58
C ALA A 3 -38.33 -3.56 -1.27
N ALA A 4 -37.89 -3.04 -0.12
CA ALA A 4 -38.57 -3.24 1.17
C ALA A 4 -39.66 -2.19 1.44
N GLY A 5 -39.85 -1.22 0.53
CA GLY A 5 -40.83 -0.14 0.64
C GLY A 5 -40.37 1.04 1.50
N VAL A 6 -39.07 1.18 1.78
CA VAL A 6 -38.54 2.32 2.53
C VAL A 6 -38.51 3.57 1.65
N PRO A 7 -39.24 4.65 2.00
CA PRO A 7 -39.21 5.89 1.23
C PRO A 7 -37.84 6.59 1.37
N PHE A 8 -37.45 7.34 0.34
CA PHE A 8 -36.27 8.20 0.43
C PHE A 8 -36.51 9.32 1.44
N GLY A 9 -35.62 9.47 2.41
CA GLY A 9 -35.76 10.48 3.46
C GLY A 9 -34.91 10.19 4.70
N PRO A 10 -35.22 10.82 5.84
CA PRO A 10 -34.47 10.67 7.09
C PRO A 10 -34.35 9.21 7.56
N LEU A 11 -35.40 8.42 7.34
CA LEU A 11 -35.42 6.99 7.67
C LEU A 11 -34.35 6.19 6.92
N PHE A 12 -34.05 6.58 5.67
CA PHE A 12 -33.03 5.94 4.85
C PHE A 12 -31.61 6.19 5.39
N GLN A 13 -31.35 7.39 5.93
CA GLN A 13 -30.08 7.72 6.57
C GLN A 13 -29.89 6.92 7.86
N ARG A 14 -30.94 6.80 8.68
CA ARG A 14 -30.93 6.01 9.93
C ARG A 14 -30.67 4.53 9.67
N LEU A 15 -31.34 3.96 8.66
CA LEU A 15 -31.10 2.58 8.22
C LEU A 15 -29.67 2.38 7.69
N LYS A 16 -29.11 3.35 6.96
CA LYS A 16 -27.68 3.33 6.54
C LYS A 16 -26.70 3.46 7.70
N ALA A 17 -27.10 4.08 8.81
CA ALA A 17 -26.33 4.12 10.05
C ALA A 17 -26.42 2.80 10.86
N GLY A 18 -27.24 1.84 10.40
CA GLY A 18 -27.44 0.55 11.06
C GLY A 18 -28.49 0.57 12.15
N GLU A 19 -29.23 1.68 12.28
CA GLU A 19 -30.36 1.77 13.21
C GLU A 19 -31.54 0.92 12.74
N SER A 20 -32.42 0.58 13.67
CA SER A 20 -33.71 -0.03 13.35
C SER A 20 -34.79 1.06 13.29
N VAL A 21 -35.62 1.02 12.26
CA VAL A 21 -36.65 2.03 12.01
C VAL A 21 -38.00 1.35 11.83
N THR A 22 -39.03 1.88 12.47
CA THR A 22 -40.42 1.45 12.25
C THR A 22 -41.05 2.34 11.18
N LEU A 23 -41.66 1.73 10.17
CA LEU A 23 -42.39 2.40 9.10
C LEU A 23 -43.82 2.72 9.53
N ASP A 24 -44.48 3.60 8.78
CA ASP A 24 -45.89 3.99 9.02
C ASP A 24 -46.87 2.81 8.87
N ASP A 25 -46.47 1.75 8.17
CA ASP A 25 -47.23 0.50 8.04
C ASP A 25 -47.05 -0.48 9.22
N GLY A 26 -46.31 -0.07 10.25
CA GLY A 26 -46.05 -0.84 11.47
C GLY A 26 -44.90 -1.85 11.37
N ARG A 27 -44.27 -2.02 10.20
CA ARG A 27 -43.11 -2.92 10.05
C ARG A 27 -41.85 -2.29 10.64
N THR A 28 -41.10 -3.05 11.42
CA THR A 28 -39.75 -2.67 11.87
C THR A 28 -38.71 -3.23 10.90
N ILE A 29 -37.82 -2.36 10.42
CA ILE A 29 -36.74 -2.68 9.50
C ILE A 29 -35.41 -2.47 10.20
N HIS A 30 -34.55 -3.47 10.20
CA HIS A 30 -33.21 -3.38 10.77
C HIS A 30 -32.20 -2.94 9.70
N GLY A 31 -31.55 -1.79 9.90
CA GLY A 31 -30.56 -1.27 8.95
C GLY A 31 -29.41 -2.24 8.66
N LYS A 32 -29.04 -3.06 9.65
CA LYS A 32 -27.99 -4.09 9.53
C LYS A 32 -28.27 -5.11 8.41
N ASP A 33 -29.53 -5.40 8.11
CA ASP A 33 -29.91 -6.35 7.05
C ASP A 33 -29.65 -5.78 5.64
N PHE A 34 -29.40 -4.48 5.53
CA PHE A 34 -29.20 -3.77 4.27
C PHE A 34 -27.80 -3.15 4.14
N ILE A 35 -26.95 -3.30 5.17
CA ILE A 35 -25.58 -2.78 5.16
C ILE A 35 -24.64 -3.95 4.88
N ALA A 36 -23.95 -3.88 3.74
CA ALA A 36 -22.84 -4.79 3.48
C ALA A 36 -21.69 -4.55 4.47
N PRO A 37 -20.86 -5.57 4.78
CA PRO A 37 -19.66 -5.39 5.57
C PRO A 37 -18.80 -4.24 5.06
N ALA A 38 -18.17 -3.51 5.97
CA ALA A 38 -17.30 -2.41 5.58
C ALA A 38 -16.14 -2.90 4.71
N THR A 39 -15.96 -2.28 3.55
CA THR A 39 -14.81 -2.56 2.68
C THR A 39 -13.54 -2.04 3.35
N PRO A 40 -12.51 -2.88 3.58
CA PRO A 40 -11.24 -2.41 4.12
C PRO A 40 -10.61 -1.34 3.24
N GLY A 41 -10.02 -0.33 3.87
CA GLY A 41 -9.25 0.70 3.17
C GLY A 41 -8.00 0.11 2.49
N LYS A 42 -7.56 0.74 1.41
CA LYS A 42 -6.31 0.36 0.74
C LYS A 42 -5.11 0.83 1.54
N LYS A 43 -4.06 0.00 1.62
CA LYS A 43 -2.79 0.30 2.27
C LYS A 43 -1.69 0.43 1.23
N ILE A 44 -0.94 1.53 1.28
CA ILE A 44 0.21 1.77 0.42
C ILE A 44 1.40 2.12 1.30
N ALA A 45 2.52 1.41 1.13
CA ALA A 45 3.79 1.75 1.76
C ALA A 45 4.71 2.38 0.71
N ILE A 46 5.20 3.58 1.00
CA ILE A 46 6.16 4.30 0.14
C ILE A 46 7.44 4.47 0.92
N PHE A 47 8.50 3.83 0.44
CA PHE A 47 9.83 3.89 1.01
C PHE A 47 10.65 4.99 0.34
N GLY A 48 11.51 5.62 1.14
CA GLY A 48 12.63 6.38 0.60
C GLY A 48 13.88 5.50 0.52
N ASP A 49 15.03 6.13 0.32
CA ASP A 49 16.30 5.43 0.25
C ASP A 49 16.60 4.75 1.59
N THR A 50 16.82 3.44 1.55
CA THR A 50 17.02 2.65 2.76
C THR A 50 17.77 1.35 2.50
N ALA A 51 18.66 1.02 3.43
CA ALA A 51 19.24 -0.32 3.53
C ALA A 51 18.25 -1.25 4.26
N PRO A 52 18.37 -2.57 4.08
CA PRO A 52 17.50 -3.52 4.77
C PRO A 52 17.51 -3.30 6.28
N CYS A 53 16.31 -3.15 6.87
CA CYS A 53 16.12 -2.96 8.29
C CYS A 53 14.80 -3.60 8.75
N GLU A 54 14.71 -3.95 10.03
CA GLU A 54 13.53 -4.66 10.58
C GLU A 54 12.26 -3.82 10.51
N SER A 55 12.37 -2.51 10.71
CA SER A 55 11.24 -1.58 10.64
C SER A 55 10.61 -1.51 9.24
N ALA A 56 11.37 -1.86 8.19
CA ALA A 56 10.85 -1.93 6.84
C ALA A 56 9.77 -3.03 6.70
N LEU A 57 9.98 -4.17 7.35
CA LEU A 57 9.02 -5.29 7.34
C LEU A 57 7.72 -4.91 8.06
N GLU A 58 7.83 -4.24 9.19
CA GLU A 58 6.67 -3.77 9.95
C GLU A 58 5.85 -2.75 9.15
N MET A 59 6.53 -1.81 8.48
CA MET A 59 5.86 -0.78 7.67
C MET A 59 5.16 -1.36 6.43
N ALA A 60 5.75 -2.39 5.80
CA ALA A 60 5.20 -3.01 4.60
C ALA A 60 4.15 -4.10 4.86
N ARG A 61 3.85 -4.43 6.12
CA ARG A 61 3.02 -5.60 6.44
C ARG A 61 1.59 -5.49 5.87
N ASP A 62 1.22 -6.49 5.07
CA ASP A 62 -0.09 -6.67 4.44
C ASP A 62 -0.56 -5.46 3.61
N VAL A 63 0.37 -4.74 2.96
CA VAL A 63 0.01 -3.61 2.07
C VAL A 63 -0.51 -4.08 0.71
N ASP A 64 -1.41 -3.30 0.12
CA ASP A 64 -1.87 -3.55 -1.25
C ASP A 64 -0.79 -3.18 -2.28
N VAL A 65 -0.02 -2.12 -2.02
CA VAL A 65 1.07 -1.68 -2.90
C VAL A 65 2.26 -1.25 -2.03
N MET A 66 3.43 -1.78 -2.36
CA MET A 66 4.72 -1.39 -1.81
C MET A 66 5.54 -0.70 -2.89
N VAL A 67 5.95 0.55 -2.66
CA VAL A 67 6.87 1.30 -3.53
C VAL A 67 8.21 1.38 -2.83
N HIS A 68 9.26 0.80 -3.42
CA HIS A 68 10.57 0.71 -2.77
C HIS A 68 11.71 0.84 -3.79
N GLU A 69 12.84 1.38 -3.34
CA GLU A 69 14.05 1.41 -4.15
C GLU A 69 14.64 0.02 -4.43
N ALA A 70 15.28 -0.12 -5.58
CA ALA A 70 16.14 -1.25 -5.93
C ALA A 70 17.35 -0.71 -6.69
N THR A 71 18.20 0.05 -5.99
CA THR A 71 19.24 0.88 -6.61
C THR A 71 20.26 0.06 -7.42
N LEU A 72 20.60 -1.14 -6.95
CA LEU A 72 21.57 -2.04 -7.60
C LEU A 72 21.06 -3.49 -7.67
N GLU A 73 21.64 -4.25 -8.60
CA GLU A 73 21.44 -5.70 -8.71
C GLU A 73 21.91 -6.48 -7.47
N ALA A 74 21.42 -7.72 -7.35
CA ALA A 74 21.72 -8.60 -6.20
C ALA A 74 23.23 -8.81 -5.99
N ALA A 75 23.99 -8.95 -7.08
CA ALA A 75 25.45 -9.11 -7.03
C ALA A 75 26.20 -7.93 -6.40
N MET A 76 25.55 -6.76 -6.27
CA MET A 76 26.12 -5.56 -5.64
C MET A 76 25.44 -5.20 -4.31
N ALA A 77 24.78 -6.16 -3.65
CA ALA A 77 24.05 -5.92 -2.40
C ALA A 77 24.92 -5.27 -1.29
N GLU A 78 26.16 -5.71 -1.09
CA GLU A 78 27.04 -5.09 -0.08
C GLU A 78 27.33 -3.61 -0.39
N LYS A 79 27.53 -3.30 -1.68
CA LYS A 79 27.77 -1.93 -2.14
C LYS A 79 26.53 -1.07 -1.98
N ALA A 80 25.34 -1.60 -2.28
CA ALA A 80 24.07 -0.92 -2.02
C ALA A 80 23.92 -0.60 -0.53
N ASN A 81 24.03 -1.63 0.32
CA ASN A 81 23.86 -1.53 1.76
C ASN A 81 24.82 -0.52 2.41
N SER A 82 26.11 -0.54 2.02
CA SER A 82 27.11 0.39 2.55
C SER A 82 26.80 1.87 2.26
N ARG A 83 25.96 2.14 1.26
CA ARG A 83 25.50 3.47 0.87
C ARG A 83 24.10 3.80 1.36
N GLY A 84 23.48 2.90 2.12
CA GLY A 84 22.12 3.08 2.62
C GLY A 84 21.04 2.72 1.60
N HIS A 85 21.35 1.87 0.62
CA HIS A 85 20.42 1.42 -0.43
C HIS A 85 20.12 -0.07 -0.34
N SER A 86 19.05 -0.49 -1.03
CA SER A 86 18.65 -1.89 -1.13
C SER A 86 18.92 -2.45 -2.53
N SER A 87 19.24 -3.73 -2.60
CA SER A 87 19.34 -4.48 -3.86
C SER A 87 17.99 -5.03 -4.31
N THR A 88 17.90 -5.41 -5.59
CA THR A 88 16.74 -6.08 -6.21
C THR A 88 16.22 -7.25 -5.38
N GLU A 89 17.09 -8.18 -5.00
CA GLU A 89 16.73 -9.37 -4.23
C GLU A 89 16.21 -9.00 -2.83
N GLN A 90 16.89 -8.10 -2.12
CA GLN A 90 16.47 -7.67 -0.78
C GLN A 90 15.10 -7.01 -0.80
N THR A 91 14.86 -6.11 -1.76
CA THR A 91 13.57 -5.42 -1.90
C THR A 91 12.44 -6.39 -2.24
N ALA A 92 12.67 -7.35 -3.14
CA ALA A 92 11.68 -8.35 -3.50
C ALA A 92 11.41 -9.36 -2.38
N GLN A 93 12.44 -9.78 -1.64
CA GLN A 93 12.29 -10.63 -0.45
C GLN A 93 11.52 -9.91 0.66
N LEU A 94 11.77 -8.62 0.88
CA LEU A 94 11.02 -7.80 1.82
C LEU A 94 9.53 -7.75 1.45
N ALA A 95 9.19 -7.51 0.18
CA ALA A 95 7.80 -7.49 -0.28
C ALA A 95 7.10 -8.84 -0.05
N ARG A 96 7.81 -9.95 -0.33
CA ARG A 96 7.31 -11.31 -0.07
C ARG A 96 7.10 -11.56 1.42
N ALA A 97 8.08 -11.23 2.26
CA ALA A 97 8.01 -11.42 3.71
C ALA A 97 6.92 -10.57 4.35
N ALA A 98 6.68 -9.37 3.82
CA ALA A 98 5.66 -8.46 4.27
C ALA A 98 4.24 -8.83 3.81
N ASN A 99 4.09 -9.88 2.97
CA ASN A 99 2.82 -10.23 2.35
C ASN A 99 2.21 -9.05 1.57
N ALA A 100 3.05 -8.25 0.89
CA ALA A 100 2.58 -7.20 0.00
C ALA A 100 1.88 -7.83 -1.22
N LYS A 101 0.83 -7.18 -1.73
CA LYS A 101 0.12 -7.69 -2.92
C LYS A 101 0.82 -7.31 -4.23
N ARG A 102 1.46 -6.15 -4.27
CA ARG A 102 2.21 -5.63 -5.43
C ARG A 102 3.46 -4.89 -4.96
N LEU A 103 4.54 -5.02 -5.73
CA LEU A 103 5.80 -4.32 -5.53
C LEU A 103 6.07 -3.45 -6.76
N ILE A 104 6.34 -2.18 -6.51
CA ILE A 104 6.78 -1.21 -7.49
C ILE A 104 8.20 -0.82 -7.15
N VAL A 105 9.15 -1.23 -7.99
CA VAL A 105 10.56 -0.85 -7.81
C VAL A 105 10.84 0.48 -8.50
N THR A 106 11.60 1.34 -7.83
CA THR A 106 12.00 2.67 -8.33
C THR A 106 13.45 2.97 -7.92
N HIS A 107 13.91 4.20 -8.17
CA HIS A 107 15.22 4.70 -7.75
C HIS A 107 16.35 3.77 -8.22
N VAL A 108 16.29 3.33 -9.48
CA VAL A 108 17.34 2.52 -10.09
C VAL A 108 18.54 3.40 -10.43
N SER A 109 19.74 2.86 -10.26
CA SER A 109 20.95 3.61 -10.59
C SER A 109 20.99 3.98 -12.09
N SER A 110 21.37 5.22 -12.40
CA SER A 110 21.54 5.72 -13.77
C SER A 110 22.59 4.97 -14.60
N ARG A 111 23.33 4.04 -13.99
CA ARG A 111 24.26 3.14 -14.67
C ARG A 111 23.57 2.08 -15.53
N TYR A 112 22.29 1.82 -15.26
CA TYR A 112 21.50 0.84 -15.97
C TYR A 112 20.80 1.50 -17.15
N ASP A 113 21.03 0.95 -18.33
CA ASP A 113 20.24 1.23 -19.52
C ASP A 113 18.91 0.46 -19.48
N ALA A 114 18.11 0.57 -20.55
CA ALA A 114 16.84 -0.13 -20.63
C ALA A 114 16.96 -1.66 -20.45
N GLU A 115 18.01 -2.28 -21.00
CA GLU A 115 18.25 -3.72 -20.80
C GLU A 115 18.67 -4.03 -19.37
N GLY A 116 19.49 -3.18 -18.75
CA GLY A 116 19.83 -3.25 -17.33
C GLY A 116 18.60 -3.21 -16.44
N CYS A 117 17.71 -2.25 -16.68
CA CYS A 117 16.43 -2.13 -15.98
C CYS A 117 15.55 -3.39 -16.12
N ARG A 118 15.51 -4.01 -17.32
CA ARG A 118 14.80 -5.28 -17.52
C ARG A 118 15.42 -6.42 -16.71
N ARG A 119 16.75 -6.48 -16.63
CA ARG A 119 17.45 -7.48 -15.80
C ARG A 119 17.13 -7.29 -14.32
N LEU A 120 17.16 -6.05 -13.82
CA LEU A 120 16.78 -5.75 -12.43
C LEU A 120 15.34 -6.19 -12.13
N LEU A 121 14.40 -5.88 -13.03
CA LEU A 121 13.01 -6.31 -12.88
C LEU A 121 12.88 -7.84 -12.89
N ALA A 122 13.64 -8.54 -13.73
CA ALA A 122 13.65 -10.00 -13.75
C ALA A 122 14.18 -10.59 -12.43
N GLU A 123 15.25 -10.03 -11.86
CA GLU A 123 15.75 -10.41 -10.54
C GLU A 123 14.67 -10.23 -9.46
N CYS A 124 13.99 -9.08 -9.43
CA CYS A 124 12.89 -8.86 -8.49
C CYS A 124 11.77 -9.89 -8.67
N ARG A 125 11.39 -10.19 -9.92
CA ARG A 125 10.31 -11.14 -10.23
C ARG A 125 10.62 -12.59 -9.85
N ASN A 126 11.90 -12.97 -9.79
CA ASN A 126 12.30 -14.29 -9.31
C ASN A 126 11.92 -14.52 -7.85
N HIS A 127 11.93 -13.46 -7.03
CA HIS A 127 11.53 -13.54 -5.62
C HIS A 127 10.10 -13.09 -5.37
N PHE A 128 9.57 -12.20 -6.21
CA PHE A 128 8.22 -11.64 -6.09
C PHE A 128 7.59 -11.37 -7.47
N PRO A 129 6.78 -12.31 -8.01
CA PRO A 129 6.25 -12.21 -9.38
C PRO A 129 5.40 -10.97 -9.67
N ALA A 130 4.67 -10.46 -8.68
CA ALA A 130 3.82 -9.26 -8.81
C ALA A 130 4.63 -7.94 -8.70
N CYS A 131 5.80 -7.92 -9.34
CA CYS A 131 6.71 -6.77 -9.38
C CYS A 131 6.62 -6.03 -10.72
N GLU A 132 6.62 -4.70 -10.63
CA GLU A 132 6.65 -3.75 -11.75
C GLU A 132 7.76 -2.73 -11.53
N LEU A 133 8.36 -2.23 -12.61
CA LEU A 133 9.35 -1.15 -12.56
C LEU A 133 8.64 0.18 -12.83
N ALA A 134 8.85 1.16 -11.97
CA ALA A 134 8.36 2.51 -12.19
C ALA A 134 9.19 3.20 -13.27
N GLU A 135 8.49 3.94 -14.14
CA GLU A 135 9.08 4.81 -15.14
C GLU A 135 8.60 6.24 -14.90
N ASP A 136 9.34 7.22 -15.41
CA ASP A 136 8.93 8.62 -15.34
C ASP A 136 7.54 8.79 -15.96
N PHE A 137 6.67 9.51 -15.25
CA PHE A 137 5.27 9.76 -15.64
C PHE A 137 4.36 8.52 -15.66
N CYS A 138 4.81 7.36 -15.17
CA CYS A 138 3.94 6.19 -15.07
C CYS A 138 2.77 6.42 -14.08
N HIS A 139 1.58 5.94 -14.44
CA HIS A 139 0.40 5.98 -13.59
C HIS A 139 0.06 4.57 -13.10
N LEU A 140 0.06 4.38 -11.78
CA LEU A 140 -0.22 3.09 -11.15
C LEU A 140 -1.51 3.18 -10.34
N HIS A 141 -2.48 2.32 -10.64
CA HIS A 141 -3.73 2.25 -9.91
C HIS A 141 -3.62 1.28 -8.72
N ALA A 142 -3.97 1.74 -7.51
CA ALA A 142 -4.06 0.91 -6.30
C ALA A 142 -5.36 0.06 -6.22
N GLY A 143 -6.15 0.02 -7.30
CA GLY A 143 -7.34 -0.83 -7.40
C GLY A 143 -8.48 -0.44 -6.45
N ILE A 144 -8.77 0.86 -6.31
CA ILE A 144 -9.97 1.34 -5.60
C ILE A 144 -11.17 1.10 -6.52
N THR A 145 -11.89 0.00 -6.31
CA THR A 145 -13.18 -0.22 -6.98
C THR A 145 -14.22 0.68 -6.31
N PHE A 146 -14.68 1.70 -7.05
CA PHE A 146 -15.77 2.55 -6.60
C PHE A 146 -17.08 1.76 -6.64
N CYS A 147 -17.79 1.69 -5.51
CA CYS A 147 -19.16 1.19 -5.50
C CYS A 147 -20.08 2.30 -6.04
N PRO A 148 -20.73 2.12 -7.21
CA PRO A 148 -21.52 3.18 -7.86
C PRO A 148 -22.80 3.57 -7.08
N LEU A 149 -23.13 2.85 -6.01
CA LEU A 149 -24.32 3.09 -5.18
C LEU A 149 -24.05 4.00 -3.96
N VAL A 150 -22.83 4.50 -3.79
CA VAL A 150 -22.48 5.42 -2.70
C VAL A 150 -22.39 6.85 -3.28
N PRO A 151 -23.27 7.78 -2.87
CA PRO A 151 -23.23 9.16 -3.38
C PRO A 151 -21.87 9.81 -3.08
N ILE A 152 -21.39 10.61 -4.04
CA ILE A 152 -20.08 11.29 -4.05
C ILE A 152 -19.81 12.10 -2.76
N THR A 153 -20.84 12.51 -2.04
CA THR A 153 -20.74 13.23 -0.77
C THR A 153 -20.17 12.40 0.40
N LEU A 154 -20.06 11.07 0.26
CA LEU A 154 -19.40 10.20 1.24
C LEU A 154 -17.91 9.92 0.93
N LEU A 155 -17.30 10.60 -0.06
CA LEU A 155 -15.87 10.49 -0.36
C LEU A 155 -14.95 11.14 0.69
N SER A 156 -15.50 11.95 1.60
CA SER A 156 -14.72 12.65 2.64
C SER A 156 -14.13 11.71 3.72
N ARG A 157 -14.32 10.39 3.60
CA ARG A 157 -13.78 9.37 4.51
C ARG A 157 -12.85 8.36 3.84
N LEU A 158 -12.25 8.68 2.70
CA LEU A 158 -11.05 7.96 2.25
C LEU A 158 -9.90 8.26 3.22
N ARG A 159 -9.77 7.43 4.27
CA ARG A 159 -8.56 7.45 5.10
C ARG A 159 -7.45 6.75 4.33
N PHE A 160 -6.66 7.55 3.61
CA PHE A 160 -5.31 7.15 3.23
C PHE A 160 -4.48 7.17 4.50
N THR A 161 -4.29 6.02 5.13
CA THR A 161 -3.28 5.92 6.19
C THR A 161 -1.94 5.80 5.50
N THR A 162 -1.29 6.92 5.24
CA THR A 162 0.13 6.93 4.89
C THR A 162 0.90 6.51 6.13
N LEU A 163 1.38 5.27 6.17
CA LEU A 163 2.30 4.83 7.20
C LEU A 163 3.64 5.53 6.94
N ARG A 164 3.97 6.51 7.78
CA ARG A 164 5.26 7.20 7.75
C ARG A 164 6.09 6.62 8.89
N ALA A 165 7.18 5.93 8.58
CA ALA A 165 8.11 5.49 9.61
C ALA A 165 8.64 6.71 10.39
N PRO A 166 8.66 6.68 11.73
CA PRO A 166 9.31 7.72 12.51
C PRO A 166 10.83 7.64 12.30
N TRP A 167 11.36 8.51 11.45
CA TRP A 167 12.77 8.92 11.37
C TRP A 167 13.83 7.80 11.34
N ILE A 168 14.09 7.24 10.16
CA ILE A 168 15.35 6.51 9.90
C ILE A 168 16.43 7.56 9.59
N THR A 169 17.18 7.99 10.61
CA THR A 169 18.51 8.60 10.39
C THR A 169 19.54 7.69 11.05
N SER A 170 20.24 6.88 10.27
CA SER A 170 21.47 6.25 10.74
C SER A 170 22.56 7.32 10.77
N ARG A 171 22.72 8.00 11.90
CA ARG A 171 23.97 8.75 12.15
C ARG A 171 25.10 7.73 12.24
N LYS A 172 26.05 7.80 11.32
CA LYS A 172 27.38 7.17 11.47
C LYS A 172 27.95 7.55 12.84
N ARG A 173 27.99 6.62 13.80
CA ARG A 173 28.94 6.72 14.91
C ARG A 173 30.31 6.37 14.33
N SER A 174 31.11 7.38 14.02
CA SER A 174 32.55 7.19 13.83
C SER A 174 33.16 6.81 15.18
N THR A 175 33.50 5.54 15.33
CA THR A 175 34.50 5.08 16.30
C THR A 175 35.87 5.58 15.85
N THR A 176 36.35 6.65 16.47
CA THR A 176 37.80 6.91 16.58
C THR A 176 38.18 6.62 18.02
N GLY A 177 38.92 5.51 18.15
CA GLY A 177 39.44 5.01 19.40
C GLY A 177 40.59 5.87 19.94
N GLN A 178 40.80 5.64 21.23
CA GLN A 178 41.98 5.91 22.03
C GLN A 178 43.29 5.70 21.27
N THR A 179 44.21 6.65 21.41
CA THR A 179 45.56 6.46 21.99
C THR A 179 46.03 7.81 22.52
#